data_AF-A0A149V3P0-F1
#
_entry.id   AF-A0A149V3P0-F1
#
_cell.length_a   1.000
_cell.length_b   1.000
_cell.length_c   1.000
_cell.angle_alpha   90.00
_cell.angle_beta   90.00
_cell.angle_gamma   90.00
#
_symmetry.space_group_name_H-M   'P 1'
#
loop_
_entity.id
_entity.type
_entity.pdbx_description
1 polymer ?
#
loop_
_entity_poly.entity_id
_entity_poly.type
_entity_poly.pdbx_seq_one_letter_code
_entity_poly.pdbx_strand_id
1 'polypeptide(L)'
;MGLLLASTLFFSVSHLQAEAAPAWPADIQPAKGAPNIVVILVDDVSFGATELFGGPIATPNFKALSEHGVEYNNFHVNALCAPSRASLLTGYNDHQVGFGTITEAAAPYPGYNTILPSAVTPAAAVLKAGGYSTAAFGKWHNTPYWQVDPTGPYDLWPTGRWGFEHFYGFLAAADSQYYPRLYRDHTPVETPQTPDQGYHFTTDITNDA
;
A
#
# COMPACT_ATOMS: atom_id res chain seq x y z
N MET A 1 57.46 -10.91 2.80
CA MET A 1 56.73 -9.74 3.32
C MET A 1 55.30 -9.86 2.80
N GLY A 2 54.30 -9.95 3.68
CA GLY A 2 52.88 -10.04 3.32
C GLY A 2 52.14 -11.20 4.00
N LEU A 3 51.96 -11.09 5.32
CA LEU A 3 51.18 -12.02 6.14
C LEU A 3 49.68 -11.73 5.90
N LEU A 4 48.93 -12.70 5.34
CA LEU A 4 47.46 -12.63 5.32
C LEU A 4 46.93 -13.00 6.71
N LEU A 5 46.37 -12.02 7.41
CA LEU A 5 45.58 -12.24 8.61
C LEU A 5 44.14 -12.56 8.20
N ALA A 6 43.77 -13.85 8.22
CA ALA A 6 42.38 -14.28 8.19
C ALA A 6 41.84 -14.19 9.63
N SER A 7 41.05 -13.15 9.92
CA SER A 7 40.31 -13.05 11.18
C SER A 7 39.00 -13.82 11.07
N THR A 8 39.00 -15.08 11.51
CA THR A 8 37.78 -15.86 11.71
C THR A 8 37.13 -15.41 13.02
N LEU A 9 36.02 -14.66 12.94
CA LEU A 9 35.19 -14.34 14.10
C LEU A 9 34.36 -15.58 14.48
N PHE A 10 34.76 -16.26 15.56
CA PHE A 10 33.92 -17.26 16.22
C PHE A 10 32.98 -16.55 17.20
N PHE A 11 31.69 -16.52 16.92
CA PHE A 11 30.69 -16.17 17.93
C PHE A 11 30.42 -17.42 18.79
N SER A 12 31.00 -17.45 20.00
CA SER A 12 30.66 -18.46 21.01
C SER A 12 29.32 -18.11 21.65
N VAL A 13 28.26 -18.83 21.32
CA VAL A 13 26.96 -18.76 21.99
C VAL A 13 27.00 -19.70 23.21
N SER A 14 27.82 -19.40 24.21
CA SER A 14 27.99 -20.27 25.39
C SER A 14 27.38 -19.74 26.68
N HIS A 15 26.69 -18.59 26.67
CA HIS A 15 26.20 -17.97 27.91
C HIS A 15 24.77 -17.40 27.90
N LEU A 16 23.90 -17.80 26.96
CA LEU A 16 22.49 -17.30 26.92
C LEU A 16 21.45 -18.25 27.56
N GLN A 17 21.87 -19.21 28.39
CA GLN A 17 20.94 -20.11 29.09
C GLN A 17 20.69 -19.75 30.57
N ALA A 18 21.19 -18.62 31.05
CA ALA A 18 20.93 -18.18 32.41
C ALA A 18 19.60 -17.38 32.48
N GLU A 19 18.66 -17.89 33.29
CA GLU A 19 17.50 -17.23 33.92
C GLU A 19 16.14 -17.07 33.20
N ALA A 20 16.00 -17.35 31.90
CA ALA A 20 14.67 -17.30 31.28
C ALA A 20 13.91 -18.63 31.43
N ALA A 21 12.72 -18.61 32.04
CA ALA A 21 11.80 -19.75 31.99
C ALA A 21 11.46 -20.07 30.52
N PRO A 22 11.31 -21.36 30.15
CA PRO A 22 10.95 -21.73 28.79
C PRO A 22 9.59 -21.12 28.43
N ALA A 23 9.58 -20.24 27.44
CA ALA A 23 8.39 -19.63 26.89
C ALA A 23 8.46 -19.63 25.37
N TRP A 24 7.32 -19.87 24.72
CA TRP A 24 7.19 -19.59 23.29
C TRP A 24 7.21 -18.08 23.07
N PRO A 25 7.76 -17.58 21.94
CA PRO A 25 7.60 -16.19 21.56
C PRO A 25 6.11 -15.84 21.54
N ALA A 26 5.72 -14.74 22.18
CA ALA A 26 4.35 -14.26 22.12
C ALA A 26 4.08 -13.63 20.75
N ASP A 27 2.87 -13.80 20.23
CA ASP A 27 2.43 -13.09 19.04
C ASP A 27 2.43 -11.58 19.31
N ILE A 28 2.85 -10.80 18.32
CA ILE A 28 2.76 -9.34 18.39
C ILE A 28 1.28 -8.96 18.25
N GLN A 29 0.74 -8.27 19.24
CA GLN A 29 -0.62 -7.77 19.25
C GLN A 29 -0.60 -6.24 19.31
N PRO A 30 -1.60 -5.56 18.72
CA PRO A 30 -1.75 -4.13 18.90
C PRO A 30 -1.87 -3.77 20.39
N ALA A 31 -1.41 -2.57 20.75
CA ALA A 31 -1.56 -2.07 22.11
C ALA A 31 -3.05 -2.08 22.54
N LYS A 32 -3.31 -2.31 23.82
CA LYS A 32 -4.69 -2.29 24.33
C LYS A 32 -5.34 -0.93 24.04
N GLY A 33 -6.48 -0.96 23.34
CA GLY A 33 -7.20 0.25 22.94
C GLY A 33 -6.71 0.90 21.64
N ALA A 34 -5.80 0.24 20.91
CA ALA A 34 -5.42 0.65 19.57
C ALA A 34 -6.65 0.76 18.64
N PRO A 35 -6.83 1.87 17.90
CA PRO A 35 -7.98 2.04 17.02
C PRO A 35 -7.79 1.26 15.71
N ASN A 36 -8.89 0.93 15.05
CA ASN A 36 -8.86 0.53 13.64
C ASN A 36 -8.56 1.76 12.77
N ILE A 37 -7.71 1.59 11.77
CA ILE A 37 -7.31 2.66 10.86
C ILE A 37 -7.86 2.32 9.47
N VAL A 38 -8.72 3.18 8.93
CA VAL A 38 -9.29 3.04 7.59
C VAL A 38 -8.94 4.28 6.79
N VAL A 39 -8.28 4.08 5.64
CA VAL A 39 -7.92 5.15 4.71
C VAL A 39 -8.74 4.98 3.44
N ILE A 40 -9.58 5.96 3.14
CA ILE A 40 -10.36 6.01 1.90
C ILE A 40 -9.69 7.00 0.97
N LEU A 41 -9.14 6.51 -0.13
CA LEU A 41 -8.51 7.33 -1.17
C LEU A 41 -9.37 7.31 -2.44
N VAL A 42 -9.88 8.47 -2.84
CA VAL A 42 -10.68 8.63 -4.05
C VAL A 42 -9.78 9.11 -5.18
N ASP A 43 -9.87 8.47 -6.34
CA ASP A 43 -8.99 8.71 -7.49
C ASP A 43 -9.55 9.83 -8.39
N ASP A 44 -8.69 10.75 -8.83
CA ASP A 44 -9.00 11.85 -9.75
C ASP A 44 -10.18 12.79 -9.34
N VAL A 45 -10.41 12.94 -8.04
CA VAL A 45 -11.40 13.89 -7.51
C VAL A 45 -10.75 15.21 -7.13
N SER A 46 -11.24 16.30 -7.71
CA SER A 46 -10.78 17.66 -7.41
C SER A 46 -11.44 18.23 -6.15
N PHE A 47 -10.82 19.24 -5.55
CA PHE A 47 -11.32 19.91 -4.34
C PHE A 47 -12.78 20.39 -4.47
N GLY A 48 -13.14 20.99 -5.61
CA GLY A 48 -14.48 21.53 -5.86
C GLY A 48 -15.49 20.55 -6.47
N ALA A 49 -15.22 19.24 -6.43
CA ALA A 49 -16.12 18.25 -7.05
C ALA A 49 -17.39 18.00 -6.23
N THR A 50 -17.27 17.95 -4.90
CA THR A 50 -18.33 17.50 -3.98
C THR A 50 -19.06 18.66 -3.30
N GLU A 51 -20.30 18.43 -2.86
CA GLU A 51 -21.13 19.43 -2.18
C GLU A 51 -20.47 20.02 -0.92
N LEU A 52 -19.59 19.25 -0.26
CA LEU A 52 -18.87 19.67 0.94
C LEU A 52 -18.01 20.92 0.73
N PHE A 53 -17.46 21.07 -0.47
CA PHE A 53 -16.60 22.20 -0.82
C PHE A 53 -17.23 23.08 -1.91
N GLY A 54 -18.57 23.05 -2.02
CA GLY A 54 -19.34 23.88 -2.94
C GLY A 54 -19.50 23.32 -4.36
N GLY A 55 -19.13 22.05 -4.58
CA GLY A 55 -19.29 21.35 -5.85
C GLY A 55 -20.70 20.84 -6.12
N PRO A 56 -20.99 20.38 -7.35
CA PRO A 56 -22.34 19.95 -7.74
C PRO A 56 -22.67 18.50 -7.35
N ILE A 57 -21.69 17.68 -6.97
CA ILE A 57 -21.90 16.26 -6.69
C ILE A 57 -22.36 16.07 -5.25
N ALA A 58 -23.59 15.57 -5.09
CA ALA A 58 -24.11 15.18 -3.78
C ALA A 58 -23.34 13.95 -3.25
N THR A 59 -22.84 14.06 -2.02
CA THR A 59 -22.03 13.04 -1.35
C THR A 59 -22.49 12.88 0.10
N PRO A 60 -23.73 12.38 0.33
CA PRO A 60 -24.35 12.38 1.66
C PRO A 60 -23.52 11.61 2.70
N ASN A 61 -22.83 10.54 2.30
CA ASN A 61 -21.98 9.77 3.20
C ASN A 61 -20.71 10.54 3.61
N PHE A 62 -20.09 11.30 2.70
CA PHE A 62 -18.95 12.14 3.04
C PHE A 62 -19.38 13.28 3.96
N LYS A 63 -20.57 13.85 3.72
CA LYS A 63 -21.16 14.85 4.59
C LYS A 63 -21.42 14.33 6.00
N ALA A 64 -22.01 13.14 6.12
CA ALA A 64 -22.21 12.51 7.43
C ALA A 64 -20.88 12.26 8.17
N LEU A 65 -19.82 11.88 7.46
CA LEU A 65 -18.49 11.73 8.06
C LEU A 65 -17.91 13.07 8.53
N SER A 66 -18.13 14.14 7.76
CA SER A 66 -17.58 15.46 8.07
C SER A 66 -18.27 16.12 9.29
N GLU A 67 -19.57 15.86 9.49
CA GLU A 67 -20.33 16.28 10.68
C GLU A 67 -19.77 15.73 12.01
N HIS A 68 -19.00 14.64 11.95
CA HIS A 68 -18.37 14.00 13.10
C HIS A 68 -16.83 14.01 13.05
N GLY A 69 -16.26 14.77 12.13
CA GLY A 69 -14.84 14.73 11.80
C GLY A 69 -14.18 16.10 11.72
N VAL A 70 -13.04 16.11 11.03
CA VAL A 70 -12.31 17.33 10.70
C VAL A 70 -12.24 17.47 9.18
N GLU A 71 -12.42 18.69 8.71
CA GLU A 71 -12.33 19.05 7.30
C GLU A 71 -11.07 19.87 7.06
N TYR A 72 -10.40 19.61 5.94
CA TYR A 72 -9.22 20.36 5.52
C TYR A 72 -9.55 21.12 4.23
N ASN A 73 -9.45 22.45 4.27
CA ASN A 73 -9.56 23.31 3.10
C ASN A 73 -8.20 23.61 2.43
N ASN A 74 -7.12 23.09 3.01
CA ASN A 74 -5.76 23.21 2.51
C ASN A 74 -5.00 21.90 2.70
N PHE A 75 -5.34 20.91 1.88
CA PHE A 75 -4.68 19.61 1.80
C PHE A 75 -4.04 19.46 0.41
N HIS A 76 -2.82 18.93 0.34
CA HIS A 76 -2.07 18.85 -0.91
C HIS A 76 -1.61 17.43 -1.19
N VAL A 77 -1.60 17.10 -2.47
CA VAL A 77 -1.15 15.83 -3.03
C VAL A 77 -0.22 16.11 -4.22
N ASN A 78 0.46 15.09 -4.70
CA ASN A 78 1.24 15.20 -5.95
C ASN A 78 0.28 15.25 -7.16
N ALA A 79 0.77 15.74 -8.30
CA ALA A 79 -0.07 15.95 -9.49
C ALA A 79 -0.48 14.65 -10.22
N LEU A 80 0.02 13.49 -9.80
CA LEU A 80 -0.18 12.20 -10.45
C LEU A 80 -0.52 11.11 -9.43
N CYS A 81 -1.19 10.04 -9.88
CA CYS A 81 -1.72 8.98 -9.02
C CYS A 81 -0.61 8.20 -8.27
N ALA A 82 0.33 7.58 -8.99
CA ALA A 82 1.40 6.78 -8.36
C ALA A 82 2.29 7.61 -7.40
N PRO A 83 2.72 8.84 -7.75
CA PRO A 83 3.46 9.70 -6.83
C PRO A 83 2.68 10.05 -5.55
N SER A 84 1.40 10.41 -5.68
CA SER A 84 0.54 10.72 -4.52
C SER A 84 0.38 9.53 -3.58
N ARG A 85 0.16 8.34 -4.14
CA ARG A 85 0.02 7.09 -3.38
C ARG A 85 1.35 6.71 -2.70
N ALA A 86 2.48 6.87 -3.38
CA ALA A 86 3.79 6.61 -2.80
C ALA A 86 4.07 7.52 -1.60
N SER A 87 3.79 8.83 -1.72
CA SER A 87 3.94 9.76 -0.60
C SER A 87 3.00 9.45 0.56
N LEU A 88 1.73 9.10 0.28
CA LEU A 88 0.78 8.68 1.31
C LEU A 88 1.25 7.43 2.07
N LEU A 89 1.72 6.42 1.34
CA LEU A 89 2.09 5.12 1.91
C LEU A 89 3.42 5.16 2.66
N THR A 90 4.29 6.12 2.38
CA THR A 90 5.65 6.16 2.95
C THR A 90 5.89 7.34 3.88
N GLY A 91 5.14 8.43 3.74
CA GLY A 91 5.41 9.69 4.43
C GLY A 91 6.59 10.49 3.84
N TYR A 92 7.16 10.05 2.72
CA TYR A 92 8.29 10.71 2.05
C TYR A 92 7.83 11.47 0.80
N ASN A 93 8.67 12.42 0.36
CA ASN A 93 8.50 13.00 -0.96
C ASN A 93 8.67 11.90 -2.03
N ASP A 94 7.84 11.97 -3.06
CA ASP A 94 7.73 11.01 -4.16
C ASP A 94 9.05 10.75 -4.88
N HIS A 95 9.87 11.79 -5.12
CA HIS A 95 11.21 11.62 -5.70
C HIS A 95 12.17 10.87 -4.77
N GLN A 96 12.03 10.95 -3.44
CA GLN A 96 12.89 10.22 -2.50
C GLN A 96 12.60 8.72 -2.52
N VAL A 97 11.41 8.33 -2.96
CA VAL A 97 10.94 6.94 -2.99
C VAL A 97 10.84 6.37 -4.40
N GLY A 98 11.41 7.05 -5.39
CA GLY A 98 11.47 6.55 -6.77
C GLY A 98 10.26 6.87 -7.64
N PHE A 99 9.23 7.51 -7.10
CA PHE A 99 7.94 7.75 -7.78
C PHE A 99 7.77 9.20 -8.24
N GLY A 100 8.77 9.79 -8.90
CA GLY A 100 8.63 11.12 -9.52
C GLY A 100 7.74 11.16 -10.76
N THR A 101 7.18 10.04 -11.18
CA THR A 101 6.27 9.86 -12.30
C THR A 101 5.44 8.58 -12.12
N ILE A 102 4.48 8.32 -13.01
CA ILE A 102 3.71 7.07 -13.03
C ILE A 102 4.57 5.88 -13.46
N THR A 103 4.19 4.68 -13.04
CA THR A 103 4.95 3.43 -13.26
C THR A 103 5.20 3.12 -14.73
N GLU A 104 4.28 3.52 -15.61
CA GLU A 104 4.32 3.35 -17.06
C GLU A 104 5.37 4.27 -17.73
N ALA A 105 5.75 5.35 -17.05
CA ALA A 105 6.70 6.36 -17.52
C ALA A 105 8.02 6.32 -16.74
N ALA A 106 8.31 5.19 -16.08
CA ALA A 106 9.54 5.01 -15.33
C ALA A 106 10.78 5.31 -16.18
N ALA A 107 11.76 5.95 -15.56
CA ALA A 107 13.01 6.31 -16.21
C ALA A 107 14.21 5.87 -15.35
N PRO A 108 15.38 5.58 -15.97
CA PRO A 108 16.57 5.09 -15.27
C PRO A 108 17.32 6.21 -14.52
N TYR A 109 16.59 7.13 -13.89
CA TYR A 109 17.13 8.24 -13.11
C TYR A 109 16.71 8.12 -11.64
N PRO A 110 17.57 8.54 -10.69
CA PRO A 110 17.22 8.61 -9.29
C PRO A 110 15.90 9.36 -9.09
N GLY A 111 14.98 8.75 -8.35
CA GLY A 111 13.67 9.33 -8.07
C GLY A 111 12.61 9.15 -9.16
N TYR A 112 12.91 8.50 -10.29
CA TYR A 112 11.95 8.26 -11.38
C TYR A 112 11.86 6.79 -11.82
N ASN A 113 12.60 5.90 -11.15
CA ASN A 113 12.69 4.49 -11.52
C ASN A 113 11.52 3.64 -11.01
N THR A 114 10.59 4.20 -10.24
CA THR A 114 9.39 3.55 -9.67
C THR A 114 9.67 2.32 -8.82
N ILE A 115 10.86 2.24 -8.23
CA ILE A 115 11.28 1.16 -7.34
C ILE A 115 11.36 1.71 -5.91
N LEU A 116 10.59 1.12 -5.00
CA LEU A 116 10.64 1.46 -3.57
C LEU A 116 12.05 1.18 -3.00
N PRO A 117 12.78 2.19 -2.50
CA PRO A 117 14.11 2.00 -1.91
C PRO A 117 14.08 1.07 -0.68
N SER A 118 15.11 0.24 -0.51
CA SER A 118 15.22 -0.69 0.64
C SER A 118 15.30 0.00 2.00
N ALA A 119 15.75 1.25 2.03
CA ALA A 119 15.84 2.05 3.26
C ALA A 119 14.49 2.63 3.72
N VAL A 120 13.44 2.51 2.90
CA VAL A 120 12.12 3.09 3.20
C VAL A 120 11.20 1.99 3.69
N THR A 121 10.58 2.21 4.84
CA THR A 121 9.57 1.31 5.43
C THR A 121 8.19 1.95 5.29
N PRO A 122 7.30 1.40 4.45
CA PRO A 122 5.95 1.95 4.28
C PRO A 122 5.09 1.81 5.55
N ALA A 123 4.08 2.67 5.68
CA ALA A 123 3.20 2.76 6.83
C ALA A 123 2.52 1.42 7.16
N ALA A 124 2.06 0.67 6.16
CA ALA A 124 1.45 -0.64 6.39
C ALA A 124 2.46 -1.66 6.97
N ALA A 125 3.73 -1.63 6.53
CA ALA A 125 4.77 -2.47 7.13
C ALA A 125 5.05 -2.10 8.60
N VAL A 126 5.02 -0.81 8.94
CA VAL A 126 5.15 -0.34 10.33
C VAL A 126 3.95 -0.80 11.17
N LEU A 127 2.73 -0.64 10.66
CA LEU A 127 1.51 -1.07 11.35
C LEU A 127 1.49 -2.58 11.57
N LYS A 128 1.85 -3.36 10.56
CA LYS A 128 1.98 -4.82 10.66
C LYS A 128 2.99 -5.23 11.73
N ALA A 129 4.15 -4.57 11.77
CA ALA A 129 5.15 -4.80 12.82
C ALA A 129 4.63 -4.41 14.23
N GLY A 130 3.61 -3.55 14.32
CA GLY A 130 2.88 -3.21 15.54
C GLY A 130 1.70 -4.14 15.86
N GLY A 131 1.53 -5.24 15.13
CA GLY A 131 0.47 -6.25 15.36
C GLY A 131 -0.84 -5.98 14.63
N TYR A 132 -0.93 -4.95 13.79
CA TYR A 132 -2.13 -4.72 12.98
C TYR A 132 -2.25 -5.71 11.84
N SER A 133 -3.47 -6.13 11.53
CA SER A 133 -3.79 -6.77 10.27
C SER A 133 -3.93 -5.72 9.17
N THR A 134 -3.24 -5.91 8.04
CA THR A 134 -3.17 -4.89 6.98
C THR A 134 -3.72 -5.40 5.66
N ALA A 135 -4.63 -4.64 5.04
CA ALA A 135 -5.21 -4.96 3.74
C ALA A 135 -5.34 -3.72 2.86
N ALA A 136 -5.24 -3.91 1.55
CA ALA A 136 -5.44 -2.88 0.54
C ALA A 136 -6.46 -3.33 -0.51
N PHE A 137 -7.34 -2.42 -0.91
CA PHE A 137 -8.42 -2.72 -1.86
C PHE A 137 -8.46 -1.67 -2.97
N GLY A 138 -8.75 -2.09 -4.21
CA GLY A 138 -8.94 -1.20 -5.35
C GLY A 138 -7.67 -0.96 -6.18
N LYS A 139 -7.48 0.29 -6.63
CA LYS A 139 -6.32 0.67 -7.44
C LYS A 139 -5.05 0.68 -6.59
N TRP A 140 -4.00 0.03 -7.07
CA TRP A 140 -2.68 0.08 -6.43
C TRP A 140 -1.74 1.12 -7.06
N HIS A 141 -1.36 0.93 -8.32
CA HIS A 141 -0.50 1.84 -9.12
C HIS A 141 0.90 2.15 -8.55
N ASN A 142 1.42 1.34 -7.61
CA ASN A 142 2.79 1.46 -7.09
C ASN A 142 3.66 0.22 -7.29
N THR A 143 3.22 -0.73 -8.12
CA THR A 143 4.07 -1.83 -8.61
C THR A 143 4.74 -1.38 -9.90
N PRO A 144 6.07 -1.56 -10.06
CA PRO A 144 6.74 -1.22 -11.32
C PRO A 144 6.05 -1.91 -12.48
N TYR A 145 5.83 -1.19 -13.58
CA TYR A 145 4.98 -1.66 -14.67
C TYR A 145 5.42 -3.02 -15.23
N TRP A 146 6.74 -3.25 -15.32
CA TRP A 146 7.33 -4.52 -15.79
C TRP A 146 7.29 -5.67 -14.77
N GLN A 147 6.80 -5.43 -13.56
CA GLN A 147 6.59 -6.45 -12.52
C GLN A 147 5.11 -6.75 -12.28
N VAL A 148 4.20 -6.13 -13.04
CA VAL A 148 2.77 -6.49 -13.05
C VAL A 148 2.60 -7.79 -13.83
N ASP A 149 3.08 -8.89 -13.24
CA ASP A 149 3.06 -10.23 -13.81
C ASP A 149 2.74 -11.26 -12.71
N PRO A 150 1.76 -12.16 -12.93
CA PRO A 150 1.33 -13.13 -11.93
C PRO A 150 2.39 -14.19 -11.60
N THR A 151 3.55 -14.21 -12.26
CA THR A 151 4.69 -15.09 -11.95
C THR A 151 5.75 -14.42 -11.07
N GLY A 152 5.59 -13.13 -10.79
CA GLY A 152 6.47 -12.33 -9.94
C GLY A 152 7.63 -11.66 -10.70
N PRO A 153 8.58 -11.04 -9.97
CA PRO A 153 8.71 -11.04 -8.51
C PRO A 153 7.63 -10.20 -7.80
N TYR A 154 7.25 -10.61 -6.58
CA TYR A 154 6.21 -9.94 -5.79
C TYR A 154 6.75 -8.96 -4.73
N ASP A 155 8.06 -8.70 -4.71
CA ASP A 155 8.68 -7.83 -3.69
C ASP A 155 8.09 -6.41 -3.66
N LEU A 156 7.68 -5.91 -4.83
CA LEU A 156 7.10 -4.57 -5.02
C LEU A 156 5.58 -4.61 -5.29
N TRP A 157 4.94 -5.73 -4.99
CA TRP A 157 3.46 -5.85 -4.94
C TRP A 157 2.94 -5.35 -3.59
N PRO A 158 1.63 -5.01 -3.48
CA PRO A 158 1.04 -4.55 -2.21
C PRO A 158 1.40 -5.46 -1.02
N THR A 159 1.36 -6.77 -1.24
CA THR A 159 1.64 -7.86 -0.29
C THR A 159 3.13 -8.13 -0.05
N GLY A 160 4.01 -7.45 -0.78
CA GLY A 160 5.46 -7.51 -0.63
C GLY A 160 5.96 -6.53 0.42
N ARG A 161 7.04 -5.80 0.10
CA ARG A 161 7.67 -4.81 1.01
C ARG A 161 6.81 -3.60 1.33
N TRP A 162 5.69 -3.43 0.65
CA TRP A 162 4.69 -2.42 0.99
C TRP A 162 3.95 -2.72 2.29
N GLY A 163 3.94 -4.00 2.71
CA GLY A 163 3.55 -4.39 4.06
C GLY A 163 2.07 -4.66 4.26
N PHE A 164 1.28 -4.77 3.18
CA PHE A 164 -0.06 -5.33 3.27
C PHE A 164 0.01 -6.86 3.39
N GLU A 165 -0.93 -7.45 4.10
CA GLU A 165 -1.08 -8.92 4.19
C GLU A 165 -2.09 -9.43 3.17
N HIS A 166 -3.01 -8.57 2.76
CA HIS A 166 -4.02 -8.88 1.77
C HIS A 166 -4.14 -7.77 0.72
N PHE A 167 -4.39 -8.16 -0.53
CA PHE A 167 -4.76 -7.24 -1.60
C PHE A 167 -5.91 -7.79 -2.45
N TYR A 168 -6.86 -6.92 -2.77
CA TYR A 168 -7.86 -7.18 -3.81
C TYR A 168 -8.07 -5.96 -4.70
N GLY A 169 -7.78 -6.08 -5.99
CA GLY A 169 -7.98 -4.98 -6.92
C GLY A 169 -7.08 -5.07 -8.15
N PHE A 170 -6.71 -3.92 -8.72
CA PHE A 170 -5.91 -3.86 -9.95
C PHE A 170 -4.61 -3.08 -9.74
N LEU A 171 -3.57 -3.48 -10.46
CA LEU A 171 -2.21 -2.95 -10.28
C LEU A 171 -1.86 -1.78 -11.20
N ALA A 172 -2.55 -1.63 -12.33
CA ALA A 172 -2.27 -0.64 -13.38
C ALA A 172 -2.74 0.80 -13.04
N ALA A 173 -2.38 1.78 -13.89
CA ALA A 173 -2.88 3.16 -13.78
C ALA A 173 -4.39 3.32 -13.86
N ALA A 174 -5.05 2.51 -14.68
CA ALA A 174 -6.48 2.58 -14.91
C ALA A 174 -6.99 1.20 -15.33
N ASP A 175 -8.26 0.96 -15.04
CA ASP A 175 -8.95 -0.24 -15.50
C ASP A 175 -10.45 0.04 -15.70
N SER A 176 -11.15 -0.93 -16.28
CA SER A 176 -12.59 -0.85 -16.54
C SER A 176 -13.37 -1.12 -15.26
N GLN A 177 -14.36 -0.27 -14.96
CA GLN A 177 -15.30 -0.53 -13.86
C GLN A 177 -16.22 -1.74 -14.10
N TYR A 178 -16.27 -2.25 -15.34
CA TYR A 178 -17.18 -3.32 -15.77
C TYR A 178 -16.45 -4.60 -16.19
N TYR A 179 -15.21 -4.46 -16.66
CA TYR A 179 -14.36 -5.57 -17.09
C TYR A 179 -12.92 -5.39 -16.57
N PRO A 180 -12.73 -5.25 -15.24
CA PRO A 180 -11.42 -4.99 -14.67
C PRO A 180 -10.51 -6.22 -14.77
N ARG A 181 -9.19 -5.99 -14.78
CA ARG A 181 -8.19 -7.04 -14.56
C ARG A 181 -7.84 -7.06 -13.08
N LEU A 182 -8.37 -8.04 -12.36
CA LEU A 182 -8.25 -8.12 -10.91
C LEU A 182 -7.21 -9.13 -10.45
N TYR A 183 -6.64 -8.84 -9.30
CA TYR A 183 -5.76 -9.71 -8.56
C TYR A 183 -6.26 -9.83 -7.13
N ARG A 184 -6.25 -11.05 -6.62
CA ARG A 184 -6.29 -11.35 -5.19
C ARG A 184 -4.92 -11.82 -4.77
N ASP A 185 -4.25 -11.00 -3.97
CA ASP A 185 -2.85 -11.14 -3.62
C ASP A 185 -1.99 -11.28 -4.90
N HIS A 186 -1.47 -12.48 -5.19
CA HIS A 186 -0.66 -12.76 -6.38
C HIS A 186 -1.42 -13.47 -7.51
N THR A 187 -2.72 -13.73 -7.31
CA THR A 187 -3.52 -14.57 -8.21
C THR A 187 -4.46 -13.69 -9.04
N PRO A 188 -4.42 -13.76 -10.39
CA PRO A 188 -5.45 -13.15 -11.22
C PRO A 188 -6.82 -13.74 -10.89
N VAL A 189 -7.84 -12.90 -10.80
CA VAL A 189 -9.21 -13.32 -10.48
C VAL A 189 -10.20 -12.78 -11.50
N GLU A 190 -11.14 -13.63 -11.88
CA GLU A 190 -12.27 -13.26 -12.73
C GLU A 190 -13.34 -12.55 -11.91
N THR A 191 -14.14 -11.72 -12.58
CA THR A 191 -15.27 -11.06 -11.93
C THR A 191 -16.33 -12.10 -11.55
N PRO A 192 -16.99 -11.97 -10.38
CA PRO A 192 -18.02 -12.92 -9.94
C PRO A 192 -19.29 -12.90 -10.82
N GLN A 193 -19.49 -11.83 -11.58
CA GLN A 193 -20.63 -11.57 -12.45
C GLN A 193 -20.19 -10.81 -13.70
N THR A 194 -21.00 -10.87 -14.76
CA THR A 194 -20.85 -10.00 -15.93
C THR A 194 -21.56 -8.65 -15.72
N PRO A 195 -21.25 -7.61 -16.50
CA PRO A 195 -21.99 -6.34 -16.44
C PRO A 195 -23.50 -6.48 -16.67
N ASP A 196 -23.93 -7.38 -17.56
CA ASP A 196 -25.35 -7.66 -17.80
C ASP A 196 -26.05 -8.30 -16.59
N GLN A 197 -25.28 -8.90 -15.68
CA GLN A 197 -25.76 -9.45 -14.41
C GLN A 197 -25.69 -8.42 -13.27
N GLY A 198 -25.31 -7.17 -13.55
CA GLY A 198 -25.21 -6.09 -12.58
C GLY A 198 -23.81 -5.87 -12.00
N TYR A 199 -22.76 -6.44 -12.58
CA TYR A 199 -21.40 -6.24 -12.10
C TYR A 199 -20.96 -4.77 -12.19
N HIS A 200 -20.35 -4.29 -11.09
CA HIS A 200 -19.60 -3.05 -11.08
C HIS A 200 -18.47 -3.15 -10.03
N PHE A 201 -17.25 -2.79 -10.42
CA PHE A 201 -16.07 -2.98 -9.59
C PHE A 201 -16.15 -2.24 -8.24
N THR A 202 -16.80 -1.07 -8.16
CA THR A 202 -17.02 -0.38 -6.87
C THR A 202 -17.83 -1.20 -5.87
N THR A 203 -18.81 -1.98 -6.32
CA THR A 203 -19.60 -2.85 -5.44
C THR A 203 -18.81 -4.12 -5.09
N ASP A 204 -18.07 -4.64 -6.05
CA ASP A 204 -17.22 -5.82 -5.89
C ASP A 204 -16.16 -5.61 -4.80
N ILE A 205 -15.38 -4.51 -4.87
CA ILE A 205 -14.37 -4.21 -3.84
C ILE A 205 -14.96 -4.02 -2.45
N THR A 206 -16.19 -3.52 -2.34
CA THR A 206 -16.85 -3.35 -1.03
C THR A 206 -17.43 -4.64 -0.48
N ASN A 207 -17.74 -5.61 -1.34
CA ASN A 207 -18.18 -6.93 -0.89
C ASN A 207 -17.01 -7.82 -0.45
N ASP A 208 -15.81 -7.53 -0.95
CA ASP A 208 -14.60 -8.26 -0.61
C ASP A 208 -13.94 -7.77 0.70
N ALA A 209 -14.05 -6.47 0.98
CA ALA A 209 -13.48 -5.81 2.15
C ALA A 209 -14.25 -6.09 3.45
#